data_AF-A0A1X2JIW9-F1
#
_entry.id   AF-A0A1X2JIW9-F1
#
_cell.length_a   1.000
_cell.length_b   1.000
_cell.length_c   1.000
_cell.angle_alpha   90.00
_cell.angle_beta   90.00
_cell.angle_gamma   90.00
#
_symmetry.space_group_name_H-M   'P 1'
#
loop_
_entity.id
_entity.type
_entity.pdbx_description
1 polymer ?
#
loop_
_entity_poly.entity_id
_entity_poly.type
_entity_poly.pdbx_seq_one_letter_code
_entity_poly.pdbx_strand_id
1 'polypeptide(L)' 'MLIRKLGELYKEKIDIKLYQAGKDFTYLKKYGIITKGTMIINQRKKYDRLSKDIIEKAITDAINN' A
#
# COMPACT_ATOMS: atom_id res chain seq x y z
N MET A 1 -0.89 -12.42 6.96
CA MET A 1 -0.58 -10.99 6.76
C MET A 1 -1.84 -10.28 6.27
N LEU A 2 -2.29 -9.22 6.95
CA LEU A 2 -3.57 -8.54 6.68
C LEU A 2 -3.71 -8.08 5.21
N ILE A 3 -2.65 -7.47 4.67
CA ILE A 3 -2.62 -6.91 3.31
C ILE A 3 -2.85 -7.99 2.24
N ARG A 4 -2.27 -9.18 2.41
CA ARG A 4 -2.47 -10.29 1.45
C ARG A 4 -3.92 -10.77 1.43
N LYS A 5 -4.56 -10.89 2.60
CA LYS A 5 -5.98 -11.25 2.70
C LYS A 5 -6.90 -10.23 2.02
N LEU A 6 -6.61 -8.94 2.21
CA LEU A 6 -7.38 -7.87 1.55
C LEU A 6 -7.15 -7.89 0.03
N GLY A 7 -5.92 -8.15 -0.41
CA GLY A 7 -5.60 -8.37 -1.83
C GLY A 7 -6.35 -9.53 -2.46
N GLU A 8 -6.58 -10.60 -1.72
CA GLU A 8 -7.38 -11.74 -2.20
C GLU A 8 -8.87 -11.42 -2.23
N LEU A 9 -9.39 -10.76 -1.19
CA LEU A 9 -10.80 -10.35 -1.10
C LEU A 9 -11.21 -9.38 -2.22
N TYR A 10 -10.30 -8.48 -2.60
CA TYR A 10 -10.57 -7.44 -3.59
C TYR A 10 -9.71 -7.61 -4.84
N LYS A 11 -9.29 -8.85 -5.16
CA LYS A 11 -8.33 -9.15 -6.24
C LYS A 11 -8.72 -8.58 -7.61
N GLU A 12 -10.00 -8.42 -7.87
CA GLU A 12 -10.53 -7.85 -9.12
C GLU A 12 -10.51 -6.31 -9.14
N LYS A 13 -10.39 -5.67 -7.97
CA LYS A 13 -10.48 -4.21 -7.80
C LYS A 13 -9.16 -3.56 -7.35
N ILE A 14 -8.24 -4.31 -6.74
CA ILE A 14 -6.98 -3.77 -6.22
C ILE A 14 -5.75 -4.55 -6.71
N ASP A 15 -4.72 -3.82 -7.15
CA ASP A 15 -3.37 -4.35 -7.39
C ASP A 15 -2.48 -4.01 -6.19
N ILE A 16 -1.89 -5.03 -5.55
CA ILE A 16 -1.03 -4.85 -4.39
C ILE A 16 0.41 -5.14 -4.76
N LYS A 17 1.27 -4.13 -4.58
CA LYS A 17 2.73 -4.29 -4.67
C LYS A 17 3.36 -4.06 -3.30
N LEU A 18 4.06 -5.09 -2.82
CA LEU A 18 4.81 -5.05 -1.58
C LEU A 18 6.29 -4.84 -1.90
N TYR A 19 6.80 -3.68 -1.49
CA TYR A 19 8.23 -3.38 -1.59
C TYR A 19 8.89 -3.63 -0.24
N GLN A 20 10.00 -4.36 -0.25
CA GLN A 20 10.81 -4.58 0.94
C GLN A 20 12.13 -3.82 0.78
N ALA A 21 12.35 -2.84 1.67
CA ALA A 21 13.61 -2.11 1.73
C ALA A 21 14.79 -3.08 1.88
N GLY A 22 15.86 -2.87 1.12
CA GLY A 22 17.03 -3.75 1.08
C GLY A 22 16.92 -4.94 0.12
N LYS A 23 15.72 -5.26 -0.38
CA LYS A 23 15.52 -6.29 -1.43
C LYS A 23 15.06 -5.71 -2.75
N ASP A 24 14.15 -4.76 -2.70
CA ASP A 24 13.59 -4.11 -3.88
C ASP A 24 13.80 -2.60 -3.78
N PHE A 25 14.50 -2.03 -4.75
CA PHE A 25 14.83 -0.60 -4.79
C PHE A 25 14.06 0.14 -5.90
N THR A 26 13.19 -0.55 -6.64
CA THR A 26 12.44 0.03 -7.76
C THR A 26 11.52 1.17 -7.30
N TYR A 27 11.05 1.12 -6.04
CA TYR A 27 10.24 2.18 -5.45
C TYR A 27 11.00 3.50 -5.26
N LEU A 28 12.33 3.48 -5.09
CA LEU A 28 13.14 4.68 -4.84
C LEU A 28 13.04 5.68 -6.00
N LYS A 29 13.04 5.19 -7.24
CA LYS A 29 12.93 6.03 -8.44
C LYS A 29 11.61 6.77 -8.52
N LYS A 30 10.52 6.17 -8.00
CA LYS A 30 9.17 6.74 -8.05
C LYS A 30 8.84 7.61 -6.84
N TYR A 31 9.23 7.18 -5.65
CA TYR A 31 8.73 7.75 -4.39
C TYR A 31 9.83 8.32 -3.49
N GLY A 32 11.09 8.23 -3.91
CA GLY A 32 12.24 8.65 -3.12
C GLY A 32 12.52 7.73 -1.94
N ILE A 33 13.34 8.22 -1.02
CA ILE A 33 13.76 7.48 0.17
C ILE A 33 12.57 7.35 1.13
N ILE A 34 12.19 6.11 1.42
CA ILE A 34 11.16 5.78 2.41
C ILE A 34 11.88 5.12 3.59
N THR A 35 11.79 5.76 4.76
CA THR A 35 12.50 5.32 5.98
C THR A 35 11.60 4.59 6.97
N LYS A 36 10.29 4.59 6.75
CA LYS A 36 9.26 4.01 7.63
C LYS A 36 8.30 3.15 6.82
N GLY A 37 7.50 2.32 7.49
CA GLY A 37 6.42 1.60 6.81
C GLY A 37 5.45 2.60 6.18
N THR A 38 5.44 2.68 4.85
CA THR A 38 4.58 3.58 4.08
C THR A 38 3.71 2.77 3.13
N MET A 39 2.44 3.13 3.03
CA MET A 39 1.50 2.63 2.02
C MET A 39 1.20 3.75 1.03
N ILE A 40 1.16 3.41 -0.25
CA ILE A 40 0.85 4.36 -1.32
C ILE A 40 -0.33 3.81 -2.11
N ILE A 41 -1.42 4.57 -2.15
CA ILE A 41 -2.65 4.22 -2.85
C ILE A 41 -2.77 5.05 -4.13
N ASN A 42 -3.17 4.39 -5.22
CA ASN A 42 -3.34 4.99 -6.54
C ASN A 42 -2.10 5.77 -7.03
N GLN A 43 -0.91 5.35 -6.60
CA GLN A 43 0.38 6.01 -6.89
C GLN A 43 0.43 7.51 -6.50
N ARG A 44 -0.50 7.99 -5.66
CA ARG A 44 -0.67 9.41 -5.32
C ARG A 44 -0.80 9.67 -3.83
N LYS A 45 -1.66 8.92 -3.14
CA LYS A 45 -1.93 9.12 -1.70
C LYS A 45 -0.95 8.32 -0.86
N LYS A 46 -0.11 8.99 -0.08
CA LYS A 46 0.88 8.38 0.80
C LYS A 46 0.37 8.35 2.25
N TYR A 47 0.50 7.20 2.90
CA TYR A 47 0.15 6.98 4.29
C TYR A 47 1.37 6.44 5.04
N ASP A 48 1.83 7.17 6.06
CA ASP A 48 2.99 6.78 6.87
C ASP A 48 2.61 6.03 8.15
N ARG A 49 1.31 5.99 8.49
CA ARG A 49 0.78 5.21 9.61
C ARG A 49 0.06 3.98 9.06
N LEU A 50 0.56 2.80 9.40
CA LEU A 50 0.06 1.50 8.94
C LEU A 50 -0.68 0.75 10.05
N SER A 51 -1.64 1.41 10.69
CA SER A 51 -2.55 0.75 11.62
C SER A 51 -3.61 -0.02 10.84
N LYS A 52 -4.14 -1.11 11.42
CA LYS A 52 -5.17 -1.95 10.79
C LYS A 52 -6.36 -1.11 10.28
N ASP A 53 -6.92 -0.25 11.13
CA ASP A 53 -8.01 0.65 10.78
C ASP A 53 -7.68 1.61 9.63
N ILE A 54 -6.47 2.16 9.60
CA ILE A 54 -6.05 3.10 8.55
C ILE A 54 -5.92 2.36 7.22
N ILE A 55 -5.36 1.15 7.24
CA ILE A 55 -5.22 0.32 6.03
C ILE A 55 -6.58 -0.04 5.47
N GLU A 56 -7.49 -0.57 6.30
CA GLU A 56 -8.84 -0.96 5.88
C GLU A 56 -9.60 0.24 5.33
N LYS A 57 -9.63 1.37 6.07
CA LYS A 57 -10.32 2.58 5.63
C LYS A 57 -9.76 3.12 4.32
N ALA A 58 -8.44 3.19 4.19
CA ALA A 58 -7.81 3.74 2.99
C ALA A 58 -8.05 2.86 1.75
N ILE A 59 -8.14 1.54 1.92
CA ILE A 59 -8.49 0.60 0.84
C ILE A 59 -9.97 0.73 0.47
N THR A 60 -10.88 0.75 1.44
CA THR A 60 -12.31 0.93 1.19
C THR A 60 -12.59 2.26 0.49
N ASP A 61 -11.96 3.35 0.92
CA ASP A 61 -12.06 4.67 0.28
C ASP A 61 -11.53 4.65 -1.16
N ALA A 62 -10.55 3.81 -1.47
CA ALA A 62 -9.99 3.68 -2.82
C ALA A 62 -10.82 2.81 -3.75
N ILE A 63 -11.65 1.91 -3.21
CA ILE A 63 -12.55 1.03 -3.97
C ILE A 63 -13.87 1.74 -4.27
N ASN A 64 -14.33 2.61 -3.37
CA ASN A 64 -15.62 3.32 -3.48
C ASN A 64 -15.55 4.62 -4.31
N ASN A 65 -14.39 4.98 -4.86
CA ASN A 65 -14.12 6.21 -5.60
C ASN A 65 -13.53 5.87 -6.98
#